data_AF-A0A150MHH1-F1
#
_entry.id   AF-A0A150MHH1-F1
#
_cell.length_a   1.000
_cell.length_b   1.000
_cell.length_c   1.000
_cell.angle_alpha   90.00
_cell.angle_beta   90.00
_cell.angle_gamma   90.00
#
_symmetry.space_group_name_H-M   'P 1'
#
loop_
_entity.id
_entity.type
_entity.pdbx_description
1 polymer ?
#
loop_
_entity_poly.entity_id
_entity_poly.type
_entity_poly.pdbx_seq_one_letter_code
_entity_poly.pdbx_strand_id
1 'polypeptide(L)' 'MGIALKGIDVSVAYAIWSGLGITFISLIGVIFFNEEFNIVKGLGIFMIIIGVLLLRIY' A
#
# COMPACT_ATOMS: atom_id res chain seq x y z
N MET A 1 2.66 9.30 26.89
CA MET A 1 3.52 10.39 26.40
C MET A 1 4.50 9.79 25.38
N GLY A 2 4.16 9.83 24.09
CA GLY A 2 4.99 9.24 23.02
C GLY A 2 5.15 10.27 21.91
N ILE A 3 6.39 10.69 21.68
CA ILE A 3 6.78 11.91 20.97
C ILE A 3 6.84 11.67 19.44
N ALA A 4 5.77 11.13 18.84
CA ALA A 4 5.81 10.69 17.43
C ALA A 4 4.69 11.25 16.53
N LEU A 5 3.69 11.95 17.07
CA LEU A 5 2.55 12.47 16.31
C LEU A 5 2.72 13.92 15.80
N LYS A 6 3.96 14.42 15.71
CA LYS A 6 4.23 15.72 15.08
C LYS A 6 4.54 15.53 13.59
N GLY A 7 3.50 15.50 12.76
CA GLY A 7 3.63 15.85 11.34
C GLY A 7 2.82 15.03 10.35
N ILE A 8 2.47 13.77 10.66
CA ILE A 8 1.75 12.89 9.73
C ILE A 8 0.38 12.53 10.33
N ASP A 9 -0.68 12.82 9.58
CA ASP A 9 -2.04 12.41 9.95
C ASP A 9 -2.11 10.89 10.15
N VAL A 10 -2.75 10.47 11.24
CA VAL A 10 -2.91 9.03 11.57
C VAL A 10 -3.57 8.28 10.40
N SER A 11 -4.51 8.93 9.71
CA SER A 11 -5.16 8.41 8.50
C SER A 11 -4.17 8.13 7.37
N VAL A 12 -3.21 9.03 7.13
CA VAL A 12 -2.16 8.88 6.12
C VAL A 12 -1.23 7.72 6.48
N ALA A 13 -0.81 7.66 7.75
CA ALA A 13 0.02 6.55 8.23
C ALA A 13 -0.67 5.18 8.06
N TYR A 14 -1.96 5.11 8.38
CA TYR A 14 -2.76 3.88 8.25
C TYR A 14 -2.96 3.45 6.79
N ALA A 15 -3.18 4.43 5.89
CA ALA A 15 -3.31 4.19 4.47
C ALA A 15 -2.00 3.69 3.84
N ILE A 16 -0.85 4.31 4.19
CA ILE A 16 0.48 3.88 3.74
C ILE A 16 0.75 2.44 4.21
N TRP A 17 0.53 2.15 5.49
CA TRP A 17 0.77 0.82 6.06
C TRP A 17 -0.11 -0.26 5.39
N SER A 18 -1.40 0.02 5.24
CA SER A 18 -2.36 -0.90 4.61
C SER A 18 -2.06 -1.12 3.12
N GLY A 19 -1.72 -0.06 2.38
CA GLY A 19 -1.39 -0.15 0.96
C GLY A 19 -0.10 -0.90 0.69
N LEU A 20 0.94 -0.68 1.52
CA LEU A 20 2.19 -1.43 1.44
C LEU A 20 1.99 -2.91 1.77
N GLY A 21 1.18 -3.22 2.79
CA GLY A 21 0.85 -4.59 3.16
C GLY A 21 0.20 -5.36 2.01
N ILE A 22 -0.84 -4.80 1.40
CA ILE A 22 -1.53 -5.43 0.25
C ILE A 22 -0.57 -5.60 -0.93
N THR A 23 0.25 -4.59 -1.22
CA THR A 23 1.23 -4.65 -2.32
C THR A 23 2.24 -5.78 -2.10
N PHE A 24 2.82 -5.89 -0.89
CA PHE A 24 3.78 -6.96 -0.59
C PHE A 24 3.15 -8.34 -0.58
N ILE A 25 1.97 -8.49 0.03
CA ILE A 25 1.25 -9.77 0.05
C ILE A 25 0.93 -10.22 -1.38
N SER A 26 0.48 -9.29 -2.24
CA SER A 26 0.18 -9.62 -3.62
C SER A 26 1.44 -9.96 -4.42
N LEU A 27 2.56 -9.26 -4.19
CA LEU A 27 3.84 -9.57 -4.81
C LEU A 27 4.36 -10.96 -4.39
N ILE A 28 4.23 -11.30 -3.09
CA ILE A 28 4.59 -12.62 -2.57
C ILE A 28 3.69 -13.71 -3.17
N GLY A 29 2.38 -13.46 -3.29
CA GLY A 29 1.43 -14.36 -3.96
C GLY A 29 1.85 -14.70 -5.39
N VAL A 30 2.25 -13.69 -6.15
CA VAL A 30 2.69 -13.88 -7.55
C VAL A 30 4.03 -14.62 -7.62
N ILE A 31 5.02 -14.25 -6.81
CA ILE A 31 6.38 -14.80 -6.90
C ILE A 31 6.47 -16.22 -6.30
N PHE A 32 5.90 -16.44 -5.12
CA PHE A 32 6.08 -17.69 -4.38
C PHE A 32 4.97 -18.70 -4.64
N PHE A 33 3.74 -18.25 -4.91
CA PHE A 33 2.60 -19.13 -5.11
C PHE A 33 2.22 -19.31 -6.59
N ASN A 34 2.95 -18.68 -7.53
CA ASN A 34 2.59 -18.65 -8.95
C ASN A 34 1.12 -18.25 -9.16
N GLU A 35 0.57 -17.38 -8.30
CA GLU A 35 -0.78 -16.87 -8.52
C GLU A 35 -0.84 -16.18 -9.89
N GLU A 36 -1.87 -16.51 -10.66
CA GLU A 36 -2.09 -15.89 -11.97
C GLU A 36 -2.16 -14.37 -11.82
N PHE A 37 -1.17 -13.69 -12.39
CA PHE A 37 -1.12 -12.25 -12.42
C PHE A 37 -2.05 -11.75 -13.53
N ASN A 38 -3.29 -11.47 -13.15
CA ASN A 38 -4.27 -10.88 -14.04
C ASN A 38 -4.06 -9.36 -14.15
N ILE A 39 -4.34 -8.79 -15.33
CA ILE A 39 -4.39 -7.34 -15.60
C ILE A 39 -5.20 -6.59 -14.53
N VAL A 40 -6.31 -7.19 -14.05
CA VAL A 40 -7.14 -6.60 -13.00
C VAL A 40 -6.40 -6.48 -11.65
N LYS A 41 -5.63 -7.51 -11.26
CA LYS A 41 -4.78 -7.48 -10.04
C LYS A 41 -3.72 -6.38 -10.18
N GLY A 42 -3.07 -6.30 -11.33
CA GLY A 42 -2.07 -5.26 -11.61
C GLY A 42 -2.64 -3.85 -11.51
N LEU A 43 -3.81 -3.60 -12.11
CA LEU A 43 -4.52 -2.32 -12.00
C LEU A 43 -4.90 -1.98 -10.56
N GLY A 44 -5.36 -2.96 -9.78
CA GLY A 44 -5.68 -2.76 -8.36
C GLY A 44 -4.47 -2.34 -7.54
N ILE A 45 -3.34 -3.04 -7.69
CA ILE A 45 -2.08 -2.68 -7.01
C ILE A 45 -1.62 -1.28 -7.43
N PHE A 46 -1.69 -0.96 -8.73
CA PHE A 46 -1.31 0.35 -9.24
C PHE A 46 -2.15 1.48 -8.62
N MET A 47 -3.46 1.26 -8.48
CA MET A 47 -4.38 2.22 -7.88
C MET A 47 -4.14 2.41 -6.37
N ILE A 48 -3.77 1.35 -5.65
CA ILE A 48 -3.34 1.41 -4.24
C ILE A 48 -2.07 2.26 -4.11
N ILE A 49 -1.05 2.00 -4.95
CA ILE A 49 0.20 2.76 -4.93
C ILE A 49 -0.05 4.25 -5.21
N ILE A 50 -0.90 4.58 -6.19
CA ILE A 50 -1.29 5.96 -6.48
C ILE A 50 -1.97 6.62 -5.27
N GLY A 51 -2.92 5.93 -4.63
CA GLY A 51 -3.61 6.45 -3.45
C GLY A 51 -2.64 6.74 -2.30
N VAL A 52 -1.68 5.84 -2.06
CA VAL A 52 -0.62 6.02 -1.05
C VAL A 52 0.30 7.19 -1.40
N LEU A 53 0.68 7.34 -2.67
CA LEU A 53 1.52 8.45 -3.12
C LEU A 53 0.82 9.81 -2.97
N LEU A 54 -0.47 9.89 -3.32
CA LEU A 54 -1.26 11.12 -3.15
C LEU A 54 -1.33 11.55 -1.69
N LEU A 55 -1.58 10.61 -0.77
CA LEU A 55 -1.62 10.88 0.66
C LEU A 55 -0.26 11.23 1.27
N ARG A 56 0.84 10.86 0.62
CA ARG A 56 2.20 11.24 1.06
C ARG A 56 2.60 12.64 0.57
N ILE A 57 2.07 13.06 -0.58
CA ILE A 57 2.37 14.37 -1.19
C ILE A 57 1.54 15.49 -0.53
N TYR A 58 0.34 15.16 -0.05
CA TYR A 58 -0.54 16.05 0.71
C TYR A 58 -0.21 15.99 2.21
#